data_AF-A0ABD5JF71-F1
#
_entry.id   AF-A0ABD5JF71-F1
#
_cell.length_a   1.000
_cell.length_b   1.000
_cell.length_c   1.000
_cell.angle_alpha   90.00
_cell.angle_beta   90.00
_cell.angle_gamma   90.00
#
_symmetry.space_group_name_H-M   'P 1'
#
loop_
_entity.id
_entity.type
_entity.pdbx_description
1 polymer ?
#
loop_
_entity_poly.entity_id
_entity_poly.type
_entity_poly.pdbx_seq_one_letter_code
_entity_poly.pdbx_strand_id
1 'polypeptide(L)'
;MTERPPQRIPNRQLAALIAEAGFSNAGLARRVDQLGLEHGLDLRYDKTSVTRWLRGQQPRGTTPALIAEVFTRRLGRRLTAQDLGLDACAPVYAGLEFAATPQEAVDIVSGLWRKDSGSHAELRKIAFTPAGLVVPSRDWLIGRPDDRVARGEPPAGGVPAGAAVGAGTGPGTGAGAAAGRLPAQGGRAGGPAGVAPGRTAIQGAHGPQGANGPQGAQGAHAAHAAHGAHGAHGAQGRAPLPRQRRHDRDRRAPGYRVTSGDIAALRSVGELFAALDQTYGGGHARQALVRYLEHEGEPMLRGSYNEATGRRLFGAVADLTRLAGWTSFDIAAHGLAQRYFVQALRLAQAAGDRTYGSYVLVTMSRQAVYLGHGREAVQLARVAQQGVGGGAPPVLQSLLHAIEARGHGVLGEVRACTASLARAERALETARPGDEVPYWARLFDEAQLADEFGHCHRDLQQYRAAAQHAERSLQLHGAGFARSRLFCRVVLASARLGLGELEQACQLAAEAAQQASEMRSVRAVEYVRDFERRLEPYRDAAPARGYRERVAALG
;
A
#
# COMPACT_ATOMS: atom_id res chain seq x y z
N MET A 1 -15.77 -25.75 38.65
CA MET A 1 -17.12 -25.35 38.18
C MET A 1 -16.98 -24.90 36.74
N THR A 2 -17.46 -25.69 35.80
CA THR A 2 -17.47 -25.38 34.37
C THR A 2 -18.49 -24.26 34.14
N GLU A 3 -18.01 -23.07 33.78
CA GLU A 3 -18.89 -21.96 33.40
C GLU A 3 -19.82 -22.40 32.26
N ARG A 4 -21.12 -22.31 32.50
CA ARG A 4 -22.15 -22.55 31.49
C ARG A 4 -21.92 -21.54 30.35
N PRO A 5 -21.80 -21.97 29.08
CA PRO A 5 -21.64 -21.03 27.99
C PRO A 5 -22.85 -20.07 27.96
N PRO A 6 -22.64 -18.77 27.68
CA PRO A 6 -23.70 -17.77 27.73
C PRO A 6 -24.86 -18.18 26.82
N GLN A 7 -26.09 -18.14 27.34
CA GLN A 7 -27.31 -18.41 26.58
C GLN A 7 -27.39 -17.42 25.41
N ARG A 8 -27.26 -17.93 24.18
CA ARG A 8 -27.33 -17.12 22.96
C ARG A 8 -28.79 -16.75 22.68
N ILE A 9 -29.05 -15.45 22.53
CA ILE A 9 -30.38 -14.93 22.23
C ILE A 9 -30.69 -15.20 20.74
N PRO A 10 -31.84 -15.83 20.39
CA PRO A 10 -32.23 -16.03 19.00
C PRO A 10 -32.35 -14.71 18.23
N ASN A 11 -31.79 -14.66 17.02
CA ASN A 11 -31.82 -13.47 16.16
C ASN A 11 -33.18 -13.36 15.43
N ARG A 12 -34.13 -12.67 16.06
CA ARG A 12 -35.48 -12.45 15.51
C ARG A 12 -35.51 -11.52 14.31
N GLN A 13 -34.56 -10.57 14.22
CA GLN A 13 -34.48 -9.61 13.10
C GLN A 13 -34.09 -10.32 11.80
N LEU A 14 -33.05 -11.17 11.85
CA LEU A 14 -32.67 -12.01 10.71
C LEU A 14 -33.80 -12.97 10.31
N ALA A 15 -34.51 -13.57 11.28
CA ALA A 15 -35.64 -14.46 10.99
C ALA A 15 -36.76 -13.74 10.22
N ALA A 16 -37.11 -12.52 10.64
CA ALA A 16 -38.14 -11.71 9.99
C ALA A 16 -37.74 -11.35 8.55
N LEU A 17 -36.50 -10.92 8.33
CA LEU A 17 -36.01 -10.57 7.00
C LEU A 17 -35.90 -11.79 6.07
N ILE A 18 -35.51 -12.97 6.58
CA ILE A 18 -35.53 -14.23 5.80
C ILE A 18 -36.95 -14.52 5.28
N ALA A 19 -37.96 -14.37 6.14
CA ALA A 19 -39.35 -14.57 5.77
C ALA A 19 -39.83 -13.54 4.74
N GLU A 20 -39.53 -12.25 4.96
CA GLU A 20 -39.88 -11.16 4.03
C GLU A 20 -39.25 -11.34 2.64
N ALA A 21 -37.97 -11.70 2.59
CA ALA A 21 -37.23 -11.90 1.35
C ALA A 21 -37.61 -13.20 0.59
N GLY A 22 -38.34 -14.10 1.25
CA GLY A 22 -38.69 -15.42 0.74
C GLY A 22 -37.48 -16.35 0.59
N PHE A 23 -36.48 -16.21 1.47
CA PHE A 23 -35.29 -17.07 1.43
C PHE A 23 -35.50 -18.36 2.23
N SER A 24 -35.03 -19.49 1.69
CA SER A 24 -34.74 -20.67 2.51
C SER A 24 -33.35 -20.53 3.13
N ASN A 25 -33.07 -21.20 4.25
CA ASN A 25 -31.73 -21.17 4.87
C ASN A 25 -30.62 -21.59 3.89
N ALA A 26 -30.85 -22.63 3.09
CA ALA A 26 -29.92 -23.04 2.04
C ALA A 26 -29.83 -22.02 0.89
N GLY A 27 -30.93 -21.34 0.57
CA GLY A 27 -30.99 -20.31 -0.46
C GLY A 27 -30.27 -19.02 -0.07
N LEU A 28 -30.32 -18.64 1.21
CA LEU A 28 -29.53 -17.53 1.76
C LEU A 28 -28.05 -17.88 1.76
N ALA A 29 -27.67 -19.06 2.29
CA ALA A 29 -26.27 -19.50 2.32
C ALA A 29 -25.61 -19.47 0.94
N ARG A 30 -26.26 -20.04 -0.08
CA ARG A 30 -25.76 -20.03 -1.46
C ARG A 30 -25.58 -18.62 -2.03
N ARG A 31 -26.49 -17.68 -1.71
CA ARG A 31 -26.37 -16.29 -2.17
C ARG A 31 -25.24 -15.55 -1.46
N VAL A 32 -25.04 -15.81 -0.17
CA VAL A 32 -23.91 -15.26 0.59
C VAL A 32 -22.60 -15.81 0.03
N ASP A 33 -22.52 -17.10 -0.30
CA ASP A 33 -21.33 -17.69 -0.92
C ASP A 33 -21.09 -17.16 -2.34
N GLN A 34 -22.15 -17.05 -3.15
CA GLN A 34 -22.07 -16.47 -4.49
C GLN A 34 -21.60 -15.01 -4.44
N LEU A 35 -22.17 -14.22 -3.54
CA LEU A 35 -21.74 -12.85 -3.34
C LEU A 35 -20.29 -12.83 -2.81
N GLY A 36 -19.96 -13.71 -1.87
CA GLY A 36 -18.57 -13.93 -1.43
C GLY A 36 -17.61 -14.12 -2.61
N LEU A 37 -17.95 -15.01 -3.54
CA LEU A 37 -17.18 -15.26 -4.76
C LEU A 37 -17.07 -14.01 -5.66
N GLU A 38 -18.16 -13.25 -5.85
CA GLU A 38 -18.12 -11.95 -6.57
C GLU A 38 -17.13 -10.97 -5.92
N HIS A 39 -16.97 -11.07 -4.61
CA HIS A 39 -16.03 -10.26 -3.82
C HIS A 39 -14.65 -10.89 -3.65
N GLY A 40 -14.36 -12.03 -4.27
CA GLY A 40 -13.08 -12.76 -4.18
C GLY A 40 -12.88 -13.53 -2.86
N LEU A 41 -13.96 -13.86 -2.15
CA LEU A 41 -13.94 -14.63 -0.90
C LEU A 41 -14.35 -16.08 -1.18
N ASP A 42 -13.51 -17.05 -0.81
CA ASP A 42 -13.89 -18.47 -0.79
C ASP A 42 -14.69 -18.76 0.49
N LEU A 43 -16.00 -18.55 0.42
CA LEU A 43 -16.95 -18.85 1.48
C LEU A 43 -17.65 -20.18 1.21
N ARG A 44 -17.92 -20.93 2.28
CA ARG A 44 -18.58 -22.25 2.22
C ARG A 44 -19.65 -22.36 3.28
N TYR A 45 -20.63 -21.46 3.23
CA TYR A 45 -21.75 -21.50 4.15
C TYR A 45 -22.83 -22.46 3.67
N ASP A 46 -23.49 -23.07 4.64
CA ASP A 46 -24.57 -24.02 4.41
C ASP A 46 -25.82 -23.62 5.21
N LYS A 47 -26.90 -24.40 5.07
CA LYS A 47 -28.12 -24.21 5.86
C LYS A 47 -27.86 -24.23 7.37
N THR A 48 -26.86 -24.99 7.82
CA THR A 48 -26.48 -25.14 9.22
C THR A 48 -25.87 -23.85 9.76
N SER A 49 -25.07 -23.17 8.95
CA SER A 49 -24.48 -21.87 9.24
C SER A 49 -25.56 -20.81 9.47
N VAL A 50 -26.55 -20.73 8.56
CA VAL A 50 -27.71 -19.83 8.73
C VAL A 50 -28.53 -20.18 9.97
N THR A 51 -28.72 -21.47 10.25
CA THR A 51 -29.41 -21.92 11.47
C THR A 51 -28.67 -21.50 12.74
N ARG A 52 -27.32 -21.51 12.72
CA ARG A 52 -26.50 -21.00 13.83
C ARG A 52 -26.66 -19.49 13.99
N TRP A 53 -26.72 -18.73 12.88
CA TRP A 53 -26.95 -17.28 12.93
C TRP A 53 -28.32 -16.94 13.54
N LEU A 54 -29.36 -17.68 13.15
CA LEU A 54 -30.70 -17.56 13.73
C LEU A 54 -30.73 -17.89 15.24
N ARG A 55 -29.85 -18.77 15.71
CA ARG A 55 -29.66 -19.09 17.13
C ARG A 55 -28.75 -18.08 17.86
N GLY A 56 -28.42 -16.95 17.23
CA GLY A 56 -27.63 -15.88 17.84
C GLY A 56 -26.12 -16.03 17.70
N GLN A 57 -25.61 -16.95 16.88
CA GLN A 57 -24.18 -16.98 16.56
C GLN A 57 -23.85 -15.84 15.58
N GLN A 58 -22.96 -14.94 15.96
CA GLN A 58 -22.50 -13.88 15.06
C GLN A 58 -21.58 -14.47 13.96
N PRO A 59 -21.87 -14.22 12.67
CA PRO A 59 -20.93 -14.48 11.59
C PRO A 59 -19.70 -13.58 11.73
N ARG A 60 -18.52 -14.07 11.35
CA ARG A 60 -17.25 -13.35 11.53
C ARG A 60 -16.84 -12.61 10.26
N GLY A 61 -15.94 -11.64 10.42
CA GLY A 61 -15.32 -10.92 9.32
C GLY A 61 -16.33 -10.13 8.48
N THR A 62 -16.29 -10.31 7.17
CA THR A 62 -17.09 -9.56 6.18
C THR A 62 -18.51 -10.09 6.01
N THR A 63 -18.78 -11.28 6.56
CA THR A 63 -20.03 -12.01 6.33
C THR A 63 -21.28 -11.24 6.77
N PRO A 64 -21.32 -10.51 7.91
CA PRO A 64 -22.48 -9.69 8.24
C PRO A 64 -22.85 -8.65 7.17
N ALA A 65 -21.86 -8.00 6.56
CA ALA A 65 -22.09 -7.05 5.45
C ALA A 65 -22.56 -7.74 4.18
N LEU A 66 -22.04 -8.94 3.85
CA LEU A 66 -22.49 -9.72 2.69
C LEU A 66 -23.94 -10.18 2.86
N ILE A 67 -24.31 -10.63 4.06
CA ILE A 67 -25.70 -11.00 4.36
C ILE A 67 -26.59 -9.76 4.14
N ALA A 68 -26.23 -8.61 4.72
CA ALA A 68 -26.99 -7.36 4.55
C ALA A 68 -27.11 -6.94 3.07
N GLU A 69 -26.06 -7.10 2.27
CA GLU A 69 -26.05 -6.83 0.83
C GLU A 69 -26.97 -7.78 0.05
N VAL A 70 -26.98 -9.09 0.39
CA VAL A 70 -27.91 -10.07 -0.21
C VAL A 70 -29.37 -9.65 0.03
N PHE A 71 -29.71 -9.21 1.24
CA PHE A 71 -31.06 -8.70 1.54
C PHE A 71 -31.34 -7.37 0.85
N THR A 72 -30.36 -6.46 0.81
CA THR A 72 -30.49 -5.17 0.12
C THR A 72 -30.83 -5.37 -1.37
N ARG A 73 -30.10 -6.23 -2.06
CA ARG A 73 -30.36 -6.58 -3.46
C ARG A 73 -31.73 -7.22 -3.66
N ARG A 74 -32.16 -8.06 -2.71
CA ARG A 74 -33.43 -8.80 -2.81
C ARG A 74 -34.66 -7.94 -2.53
N LEU A 75 -34.58 -7.05 -1.54
CA LEU A 75 -35.71 -6.26 -1.04
C LEU A 75 -35.76 -4.85 -1.66
N GLY A 76 -34.72 -4.43 -2.38
CA GLY A 76 -34.68 -3.12 -3.05
C GLY A 76 -34.57 -1.93 -2.09
N ARG A 77 -34.24 -2.18 -0.82
CA ARG A 77 -34.00 -1.14 0.20
C ARG A 77 -32.66 -1.39 0.90
N ARG A 78 -31.96 -0.31 1.26
CA ARG A 78 -30.67 -0.40 1.93
C ARG A 78 -30.84 -0.99 3.34
N LEU A 79 -30.16 -2.11 3.59
CA LEU A 79 -30.09 -2.76 4.90
C LEU A 79 -28.64 -2.85 5.35
N THR A 80 -28.42 -2.64 6.64
CA THR A 80 -27.13 -2.75 7.32
C THR A 80 -27.07 -4.04 8.14
N ALA A 81 -25.87 -4.51 8.51
CA ALA A 81 -25.73 -5.68 9.39
C ALA A 81 -26.52 -5.53 10.70
N GLN A 82 -26.63 -4.30 11.23
CA GLN A 82 -27.40 -4.00 12.43
C GLN A 82 -28.90 -4.15 12.23
N ASP A 83 -29.43 -3.81 11.04
CA ASP A 83 -30.85 -4.04 10.71
C ASP A 83 -31.21 -5.54 10.72
N LEU A 84 -30.21 -6.41 10.53
CA LEU A 84 -30.34 -7.86 10.58
C LEU A 84 -30.05 -8.46 11.97
N GLY A 85 -29.77 -7.64 12.98
CA GLY A 85 -29.37 -8.10 14.32
C GLY A 85 -27.98 -8.74 14.36
N LEU A 86 -27.13 -8.40 13.40
CA LEU A 86 -25.75 -8.85 13.33
C LEU A 86 -24.79 -7.75 13.80
N ASP A 87 -23.58 -8.17 14.17
CA ASP A 87 -22.53 -7.24 14.60
C ASP A 87 -22.28 -6.16 13.54
N ALA A 88 -22.18 -4.90 14.00
CA ALA A 88 -21.94 -3.77 13.13
C ALA A 88 -20.60 -3.93 12.40
N CYS A 89 -20.65 -3.82 11.07
CA CYS A 89 -19.46 -3.76 10.23
C CYS A 89 -19.69 -2.76 9.09
N ALA A 90 -18.62 -2.13 8.61
CA ALA A 90 -18.71 -1.23 7.47
C ALA A 90 -19.27 -1.98 6.24
N PRO A 91 -20.10 -1.34 5.39
CA PRO A 91 -20.51 -1.93 4.12
C PRO A 91 -19.27 -2.34 3.30
N VAL A 92 -19.38 -3.44 2.56
CA VAL A 92 -18.23 -4.08 1.90
C VAL A 92 -17.48 -3.07 1.01
N TYR A 93 -18.20 -2.21 0.29
CA TYR A 93 -17.64 -1.24 -0.65
C TYR A 93 -17.54 0.20 -0.15
N ALA A 94 -18.07 0.55 1.03
CA ALA A 94 -18.05 1.94 1.47
C ALA A 94 -16.60 2.44 1.63
N GLY A 95 -16.21 3.49 0.91
CA GLY A 95 -14.84 4.02 0.85
C GLY A 95 -13.92 3.30 -0.15
N LEU A 96 -14.44 2.32 -0.90
CA LEU A 96 -13.76 1.67 -2.03
C LEU A 96 -14.24 2.22 -3.37
N GLU A 97 -15.17 3.18 -3.37
CA GLU A 97 -15.59 3.87 -4.58
C GLU A 97 -14.43 4.70 -5.14
N PHE A 98 -14.18 4.55 -6.45
CA PHE A 98 -13.27 5.42 -7.18
C PHE A 98 -14.08 6.62 -7.68
N ALA A 99 -14.02 7.73 -6.94
CA ALA A 99 -14.86 8.90 -7.16
C ALA A 99 -14.80 9.42 -8.61
N ALA A 100 -15.92 9.92 -9.14
CA ALA A 100 -15.94 10.49 -10.48
C ALA A 100 -15.22 11.86 -10.50
N THR A 101 -15.31 12.64 -9.41
CA THR A 101 -14.77 14.00 -9.34
C THR A 101 -13.78 14.19 -8.18
N PRO A 102 -12.87 15.19 -8.25
CA PRO A 102 -11.98 15.50 -7.13
C PRO A 102 -12.74 15.89 -5.86
N GLN A 103 -13.86 16.60 -5.99
CA GLN A 103 -14.64 17.04 -4.83
C GLN A 103 -15.30 15.85 -4.11
N GLU A 104 -15.84 14.90 -4.86
CA GLU A 104 -16.37 13.65 -4.30
C GLU A 104 -15.25 12.84 -3.61
N ALA A 105 -14.05 12.78 -4.20
CA ALA A 105 -12.91 12.13 -3.56
C ALA A 105 -12.55 12.78 -2.21
N VAL A 106 -12.58 14.12 -2.13
CA VAL A 106 -12.39 14.87 -0.88
C VAL A 106 -13.48 14.52 0.13
N ASP A 107 -14.74 14.45 -0.28
CA ASP A 107 -15.85 14.14 0.63
C ASP A 107 -15.76 12.70 1.18
N ILE A 108 -15.39 11.72 0.35
CA ILE A 108 -15.18 10.33 0.76
C ILE A 108 -14.00 10.23 1.74
N VAL A 109 -12.82 10.76 1.38
CA VAL A 109 -11.62 10.61 2.20
C VAL A 109 -11.72 11.35 3.54
N SER A 110 -12.33 12.54 3.56
CA SER A 110 -12.64 13.26 4.81
C SER A 110 -13.64 12.48 5.67
N GLY A 111 -14.63 11.84 5.05
CA GLY A 111 -15.54 10.92 5.73
C GLY A 111 -14.82 9.73 6.37
N LEU A 112 -13.79 9.18 5.71
CA LEU A 112 -12.96 8.11 6.27
C LEU A 112 -12.15 8.60 7.47
N TRP A 113 -11.46 9.74 7.37
CA TRP A 113 -10.65 10.26 8.49
C TRP A 113 -11.48 10.50 9.76
N ARG A 114 -12.65 11.15 9.65
CA ARG A 114 -13.55 11.40 10.79
C ARG A 114 -14.06 10.13 11.46
N LYS A 115 -14.30 9.07 10.67
CA LYS A 115 -14.81 7.78 11.16
C LYS A 115 -13.71 6.87 11.70
N ASP A 116 -12.44 7.25 11.53
CA ASP A 116 -11.30 6.44 11.93
C ASP A 116 -10.92 6.66 13.40
N SER A 117 -11.88 6.43 14.30
CA SER A 117 -11.80 6.68 15.74
C SER A 117 -11.82 5.40 16.60
N GLY A 118 -11.76 4.22 15.97
CA GLY A 118 -11.84 2.92 16.64
C GLY A 118 -10.53 2.40 17.25
N SER A 119 -10.63 1.44 18.17
CA SER A 119 -9.48 0.68 18.65
C SER A 119 -8.90 -0.19 17.54
N HIS A 120 -7.62 -0.60 17.64
CA HIS A 120 -7.01 -1.51 16.65
C HIS A 120 -7.84 -2.78 16.43
N ALA A 121 -8.48 -3.32 17.47
CA ALA A 121 -9.33 -4.51 17.35
C ALA A 121 -10.57 -4.24 16.50
N GLU A 122 -11.22 -3.08 16.65
CA GLU A 122 -12.39 -2.70 15.84
C GLU A 122 -12.00 -2.42 14.38
N LEU A 123 -10.89 -1.71 14.16
CA LEU A 123 -10.43 -1.39 12.81
C LEU A 123 -10.07 -2.65 11.99
N ARG A 124 -9.58 -3.71 12.66
CA ARG A 124 -9.32 -5.02 12.03
C ARG A 124 -10.58 -5.76 11.58
N LYS A 125 -11.75 -5.41 12.10
CA LYS A 125 -13.03 -6.00 11.65
C LYS A 125 -13.49 -5.44 10.31
N ILE A 126 -12.90 -4.33 9.84
CA ILE A 126 -13.24 -3.74 8.55
C ILE A 126 -12.84 -4.72 7.44
N ALA A 127 -13.84 -5.09 6.64
CA ALA A 127 -13.75 -6.05 5.56
C ALA A 127 -12.73 -5.66 4.48
N PHE A 128 -11.83 -6.59 4.17
CA PHE A 128 -11.02 -6.58 2.96
C PHE A 128 -11.72 -7.40 1.87
N THR A 129 -11.62 -6.96 0.61
CA THR A 129 -12.16 -7.68 -0.56
C THR A 129 -11.19 -7.61 -1.74
N PRO A 130 -10.71 -8.73 -2.31
CA PRO A 130 -9.85 -8.70 -3.49
C PRO A 130 -10.42 -7.88 -4.66
N ALA A 131 -11.73 -7.94 -4.89
CA ALA A 131 -12.41 -7.16 -5.93
C ALA A 131 -12.23 -5.64 -5.76
N GLY A 132 -12.11 -5.16 -4.52
CA GLY A 132 -11.85 -3.75 -4.20
C GLY A 132 -10.46 -3.25 -4.60
N LEU A 133 -9.56 -4.12 -5.07
CA LEU A 133 -8.26 -3.73 -5.64
C LEU A 133 -8.32 -3.57 -7.16
N VAL A 134 -9.19 -4.32 -7.83
CA VAL A 134 -9.21 -4.46 -9.29
C VAL A 134 -9.91 -3.31 -9.98
N VAL A 135 -11.11 -2.94 -9.53
CA VAL A 135 -11.91 -1.90 -10.19
C VAL A 135 -11.22 -0.52 -10.09
N PRO A 136 -10.79 -0.05 -8.90
CA PRO A 136 -10.12 1.25 -8.80
C PRO A 136 -8.82 1.35 -9.60
N SER A 137 -8.04 0.26 -9.69
CA SER A 137 -6.79 0.26 -10.46
C SER A 137 -7.04 0.33 -11.96
N ARG A 138 -8.05 -0.38 -12.46
CA ARG A 138 -8.51 -0.26 -13.85
C ARG A 138 -9.02 1.14 -14.15
N ASP A 139 -9.90 1.67 -13.29
CA ASP A 139 -10.54 2.98 -13.49
C ASP A 139 -9.50 4.10 -13.47
N TRP A 140 -8.47 3.99 -12.62
CA TRP A 140 -7.31 4.87 -12.66
C TRP A 140 -6.52 4.75 -13.96
N LEU A 141 -6.26 3.53 -14.45
CA LEU A 141 -5.48 3.31 -15.68
C LEU A 141 -6.14 3.93 -16.91
N ILE A 142 -7.45 3.70 -17.08
CA ILE A 142 -8.22 4.20 -18.22
C ILE A 142 -8.63 5.67 -18.04
N GLY A 143 -8.79 6.10 -16.79
CA GLY A 143 -9.17 7.46 -16.44
C GLY A 143 -8.07 8.45 -16.81
N ARG A 144 -8.45 9.63 -17.29
CA ARG A 144 -7.51 10.73 -17.51
C ARG A 144 -7.30 11.51 -16.21
N PRO A 145 -6.18 12.24 -16.05
CA PRO A 145 -6.08 13.27 -15.04
C PRO A 145 -7.31 14.19 -15.10
N ASP A 146 -7.83 14.60 -13.96
CA ASP A 146 -8.95 15.55 -13.92
C ASP A 146 -8.56 16.83 -14.65
N ASP A 147 -9.48 17.46 -15.39
CA ASP A 147 -9.16 18.66 -16.18
C ASP A 147 -8.85 19.87 -15.29
N ARG A 148 -9.51 19.97 -14.14
CA ARG A 148 -9.35 21.08 -13.19
C ARG A 148 -9.50 20.58 -11.76
N VAL A 149 -8.60 21.03 -10.89
CA VAL A 149 -8.71 20.87 -9.43
C VAL A 149 -8.78 22.20 -8.70
N ALA A 150 -8.47 23.33 -9.35
CA ALA A 150 -8.52 24.66 -8.75
C ALA A 150 -9.87 24.97 -8.07
N ARG A 151 -9.83 25.69 -6.94
CA ARG A 151 -11.00 26.02 -6.12
C ARG A 151 -10.92 27.47 -5.64
N GLY A 152 -12.05 28.18 -5.68
CA GLY A 152 -12.15 29.57 -5.20
C GLY A 152 -11.60 30.63 -6.16
N GLU A 153 -11.28 30.25 -7.39
CA GLU A 153 -10.90 31.16 -8.48
C GLU A 153 -12.05 31.17 -9.51
N PRO A 154 -12.67 32.33 -9.83
CA PRO A 154 -13.61 32.39 -10.95
C PRO A 154 -12.87 31.91 -12.21
N PRO A 155 -13.53 31.19 -13.13
CA PRO A 155 -12.89 30.84 -14.40
C PRO A 155 -12.37 32.15 -15.03
N ALA A 156 -11.08 32.18 -15.36
CA ALA A 156 -10.49 33.32 -16.06
C ALA A 156 -11.40 33.65 -17.24
N GLY A 157 -11.89 34.90 -17.29
CA GLY A 157 -12.89 35.32 -18.25
C GLY A 157 -12.52 34.91 -19.66
N GLY A 158 -13.20 33.89 -20.17
CA GLY A 158 -13.30 33.67 -21.60
C GLY A 158 -14.08 34.86 -22.15
N VAL A 159 -13.38 35.80 -22.77
CA VAL A 159 -14.02 36.78 -23.64
C VAL A 159 -14.90 35.98 -24.61
N PRO A 160 -16.22 36.22 -24.69
CA PRO A 160 -16.99 35.66 -25.79
C PRO A 160 -16.36 36.22 -27.05
N ALA A 161 -15.99 35.36 -28.00
CA ALA A 161 -15.65 35.81 -29.35
C ALA A 161 -16.86 36.57 -29.88
N GLY A 162 -16.78 37.90 -29.82
CA GLY A 162 -17.81 38.80 -30.28
C GLY A 162 -18.08 38.54 -31.75
N ALA A 163 -19.35 38.36 -32.07
CA ALA A 163 -19.85 38.36 -33.42
C ALA A 163 -19.41 39.65 -34.13
N ALA A 164 -18.45 39.54 -35.04
CA ALA A 164 -18.18 40.56 -36.02
C ALA A 164 -19.23 40.42 -37.14
N VAL A 165 -20.28 41.23 -37.06
CA VAL A 165 -21.15 41.55 -38.18
C VAL A 165 -20.33 42.35 -39.18
N GLY A 166 -20.17 41.81 -40.38
CA GLY A 166 -19.61 42.50 -41.54
C GLY A 166 -20.33 42.03 -42.80
N ALA A 167 -21.43 42.70 -43.15
CA ALA A 167 -21.89 42.79 -44.53
C ALA A 167 -20.74 43.40 -45.37
N GLY A 168 -20.42 43.02 -46.61
CA GLY A 168 -21.09 42.24 -47.62
C GLY A 168 -20.84 42.95 -48.96
N THR A 169 -20.13 42.32 -49.90
CA THR A 169 -20.11 42.64 -51.35
C THR A 169 -19.47 41.46 -52.09
N GLY A 170 -20.23 40.76 -52.95
CA GLY A 170 -19.79 39.64 -53.81
C GLY A 170 -19.21 40.11 -55.15
N PRO A 171 -19.38 39.35 -56.25
CA PRO A 171 -19.02 37.94 -56.46
C PRO A 171 -18.07 37.77 -57.67
N GLY A 172 -17.38 36.63 -57.78
CA GLY A 172 -16.49 36.34 -58.91
C GLY A 172 -16.25 34.84 -59.13
N THR A 173 -16.80 34.35 -60.22
CA THR A 173 -16.74 33.01 -60.82
C THR A 173 -15.32 32.47 -61.09
N GLY A 174 -15.14 31.15 -61.02
CA GLY A 174 -13.98 30.48 -61.62
C GLY A 174 -13.88 28.98 -61.32
N ALA A 175 -14.29 28.16 -62.29
CA ALA A 175 -14.16 26.71 -62.30
C ALA A 175 -12.70 26.23 -62.42
N GLY A 176 -12.40 25.00 -61.98
CA GLY A 176 -11.12 24.34 -62.27
C GLY A 176 -10.98 22.98 -61.59
N ALA A 177 -11.00 21.92 -62.39
CA ALA A 177 -11.01 20.52 -62.01
C ALA A 177 -9.60 19.89 -61.83
N ALA A 178 -9.63 18.68 -61.24
CA ALA A 178 -8.87 17.48 -61.62
C ALA A 178 -7.56 17.08 -60.89
N ALA A 179 -7.53 15.76 -60.62
CA ALA A 179 -6.40 14.82 -60.47
C ALA A 179 -5.47 14.98 -59.25
N GLY A 180 -5.19 13.98 -58.41
CA GLY A 180 -5.17 12.53 -58.60
C GLY A 180 -3.71 12.06 -58.77
N ARG A 181 -3.13 11.37 -57.77
CA ARG A 181 -2.15 10.27 -57.94
C ARG A 181 -1.61 9.72 -56.61
N LEU A 182 -1.79 8.42 -56.43
CA LEU A 182 -0.91 7.48 -55.71
C LEU A 182 0.40 7.26 -56.51
N PRO A 183 1.45 6.68 -55.90
CA PRO A 183 1.72 5.24 -56.08
C PRO A 183 2.14 4.56 -54.74
N ALA A 184 1.90 3.28 -54.42
CA ALA A 184 2.05 1.98 -55.11
C ALA A 184 3.48 1.39 -55.12
N GLN A 185 3.66 0.45 -54.17
CA GLN A 185 4.49 -0.77 -54.04
C GLN A 185 5.50 -1.22 -55.12
N GLY A 186 6.58 -1.83 -54.60
CA GLY A 186 7.38 -2.93 -55.17
C GLY A 186 8.68 -3.06 -54.36
N GLY A 187 9.18 -4.18 -53.81
CA GLY A 187 8.87 -5.59 -53.91
C GLY A 187 10.18 -6.40 -53.90
N ARG A 188 10.28 -7.39 -52.99
CA ARG A 188 11.21 -8.56 -52.99
C ARG A 188 12.69 -8.30 -52.64
N ALA A 189 13.48 -9.22 -52.08
CA ALA A 189 13.32 -10.50 -51.36
C ALA A 189 14.76 -10.92 -50.94
N GLY A 190 14.91 -11.72 -49.87
CA GLY A 190 16.14 -12.48 -49.61
C GLY A 190 16.55 -12.57 -48.14
N GLY A 191 16.23 -13.69 -47.46
CA GLY A 191 16.98 -14.15 -46.29
C GLY A 191 18.01 -15.21 -46.71
N PRO A 192 18.48 -16.10 -45.80
CA PRO A 192 18.93 -15.87 -44.43
C PRO A 192 20.35 -16.49 -44.19
N ALA A 193 21.00 -16.18 -43.07
CA ALA A 193 22.09 -17.01 -42.55
C ALA A 193 22.23 -16.83 -41.03
N GLY A 194 22.16 -17.94 -40.30
CA GLY A 194 22.48 -18.00 -38.88
C GLY A 194 23.81 -18.71 -38.64
N VAL A 195 24.50 -18.39 -37.54
CA VAL A 195 25.48 -19.25 -36.86
C VAL A 195 25.55 -18.82 -35.37
N ALA A 196 25.53 -19.78 -34.46
CA ALA A 196 26.00 -19.72 -33.07
C ALA A 196 27.03 -20.88 -32.90
N PRO A 197 27.67 -21.11 -31.73
CA PRO A 197 28.20 -20.21 -30.70
C PRO A 197 29.73 -20.48 -30.43
N GLY A 198 30.40 -19.61 -29.67
CA GLY A 198 31.78 -19.82 -29.20
C GLY A 198 31.90 -19.86 -27.68
N ARG A 199 32.32 -20.99 -27.12
CA ARG A 199 32.78 -21.17 -25.74
C ARG A 199 34.28 -20.88 -25.68
N THR A 200 34.75 -20.15 -24.67
CA THR A 200 36.12 -20.32 -24.17
C THR A 200 36.18 -20.11 -22.67
N ALA A 201 36.66 -21.13 -21.98
CA ALA A 201 37.11 -21.09 -20.59
C ALA A 201 38.61 -20.84 -20.56
N ILE A 202 39.11 -20.04 -19.61
CA ILE A 202 40.50 -20.11 -19.14
C ILE A 202 40.50 -19.98 -17.61
N GLN A 203 41.14 -20.96 -16.96
CA GLN A 203 41.45 -21.06 -15.54
C GLN A 203 42.66 -20.21 -15.15
N GLY A 204 42.61 -19.67 -13.92
CA GLY A 204 43.67 -19.57 -12.89
C GLY A 204 45.12 -19.23 -13.27
N ALA A 205 45.72 -18.24 -12.59
CA ALA A 205 46.50 -18.46 -11.36
C ALA A 205 47.33 -17.22 -10.94
N HIS A 206 47.55 -17.12 -9.62
CA HIS A 206 48.63 -16.43 -8.89
C HIS A 206 48.61 -14.90 -8.71
N GLY A 207 48.49 -14.49 -7.43
CA GLY A 207 49.09 -13.26 -6.89
C GLY A 207 50.60 -13.41 -6.68
N PRO A 208 51.31 -12.32 -6.30
CA PRO A 208 51.48 -12.03 -4.88
C PRO A 208 51.52 -10.54 -4.46
N GLN A 209 51.26 -10.33 -3.16
CA GLN A 209 51.79 -9.37 -2.17
C GLN A 209 52.40 -8.01 -2.59
N GLY A 210 52.02 -6.94 -1.85
CA GLY A 210 52.96 -5.85 -1.50
C GLY A 210 52.39 -4.43 -1.34
N ALA A 211 52.06 -4.06 -0.09
CA ALA A 211 52.21 -2.77 0.59
C ALA A 211 52.05 -1.41 -0.15
N ASN A 212 51.11 -0.57 0.33
CA ASN A 212 51.39 0.72 1.01
C ASN A 212 50.11 1.39 1.53
N GLY A 213 50.16 1.92 2.78
CA GLY A 213 49.05 2.59 3.47
C GLY A 213 48.74 4.02 2.98
N PRO A 214 47.82 4.73 3.66
CA PRO A 214 48.31 5.65 4.70
C PRO A 214 47.45 5.73 5.98
N GLN A 215 48.05 6.43 6.96
CA GLN A 215 47.66 6.68 8.34
C GLN A 215 46.61 7.82 8.52
N GLY A 216 45.99 7.84 9.72
CA GLY A 216 45.35 9.01 10.36
C GLY A 216 43.81 8.98 10.30
N ALA A 217 43.03 9.18 11.36
CA ALA A 217 43.28 9.80 12.66
C ALA A 217 42.31 9.26 13.74
N GLN A 218 42.79 9.32 14.98
CA GLN A 218 42.12 8.95 16.22
C GLN A 218 41.23 10.09 16.77
N GLY A 219 40.29 9.72 17.64
CA GLY A 219 39.68 10.59 18.66
C GLY A 219 38.17 10.80 18.46
N ALA A 220 37.29 10.70 19.44
CA ALA A 220 37.43 10.37 20.86
C ALA A 220 36.04 10.01 21.41
N HIS A 221 36.03 9.08 22.37
CA HIS A 221 34.94 8.85 23.30
C HIS A 221 34.75 10.06 24.23
N ALA A 222 33.52 10.40 24.59
CA ALA A 222 33.17 10.78 25.96
C ALA A 222 31.64 10.76 26.17
N ALA A 223 31.23 9.97 27.16
CA ALA A 223 29.94 10.02 27.80
C ALA A 223 30.06 10.72 29.16
N HIS A 224 28.90 11.18 29.65
CA HIS A 224 28.51 11.47 31.04
C HIS A 224 28.41 12.92 31.56
N ALA A 225 27.25 13.08 32.22
CA ALA A 225 26.94 13.82 33.43
C ALA A 225 26.27 15.20 33.28
N ALA A 226 24.99 15.23 33.65
CA ALA A 226 24.29 16.44 34.09
C ALA A 226 23.91 16.25 35.57
N HIS A 227 24.46 17.11 36.42
CA HIS A 227 24.00 17.39 37.79
C HIS A 227 23.57 18.85 37.84
N GLY A 228 22.46 19.11 38.52
CA GLY A 228 21.83 20.42 38.59
C GLY A 228 22.45 21.39 39.61
N ALA A 229 22.03 22.65 39.53
CA ALA A 229 22.12 23.64 40.61
C ALA A 229 21.04 24.72 40.44
N HIS A 230 20.48 25.13 41.58
CA HIS A 230 19.38 26.09 41.76
C HIS A 230 19.84 27.57 41.88
N GLY A 231 18.87 28.49 41.67
CA GLY A 231 18.83 29.88 42.20
C GLY A 231 19.43 30.96 41.29
N ALA A 232 18.93 32.20 41.15
CA ALA A 232 17.80 32.95 41.70
C ALA A 232 17.61 34.26 40.90
N HIS A 233 16.36 34.72 40.85
CA HIS A 233 15.75 36.00 40.44
C HIS A 233 16.52 37.18 39.81
N GLY A 234 15.89 37.76 38.77
CA GLY A 234 16.02 39.17 38.36
C GLY A 234 15.00 39.53 37.28
N ALA A 235 13.96 40.28 37.65
CA ALA A 235 12.86 40.70 36.78
C ALA A 235 13.27 41.84 35.84
N GLN A 236 12.87 41.78 34.56
CA GLN A 236 12.49 42.93 33.70
C GLN A 236 12.05 42.47 32.30
N GLY A 237 10.87 42.94 31.85
CA GLY A 237 10.46 42.91 30.43
C GLY A 237 9.57 41.73 30.00
N ARG A 238 8.26 41.79 30.27
CA ARG A 238 7.27 40.99 29.52
C ARG A 238 7.23 41.50 28.07
N ALA A 239 7.96 40.84 27.18
CA ALA A 239 7.71 40.94 25.74
C ALA A 239 6.36 40.24 25.42
N PRO A 240 5.47 40.82 24.63
CA PRO A 240 4.24 40.13 24.22
C PRO A 240 4.62 38.99 23.27
N LEU A 241 4.27 37.75 23.65
CA LEU A 241 4.32 36.59 22.76
C LEU A 241 3.55 36.89 21.46
N PRO A 242 4.17 36.85 20.26
CA PRO A 242 3.47 37.23 19.05
C PRO A 242 2.68 36.05 18.44
N ARG A 243 1.43 36.36 18.06
CA ARG A 243 0.70 35.92 16.84
C ARG A 243 0.37 34.44 16.56
N GLN A 244 0.83 33.43 17.30
CA GLN A 244 0.49 32.02 16.98
C GLN A 244 -1.01 31.68 17.06
N ARG A 245 -1.74 32.21 18.07
CA ARG A 245 -3.18 31.94 18.23
C ARG A 245 -4.10 32.56 17.17
N ARG A 246 -3.62 33.51 16.35
CA ARG A 246 -4.42 34.10 15.26
C ARG A 246 -4.35 33.26 13.98
N HIS A 247 -3.18 32.69 13.65
CA HIS A 247 -3.02 31.84 12.47
C HIS A 247 -3.86 30.55 12.48
N ASP A 248 -4.04 29.91 13.65
CA ASP A 248 -4.88 28.70 13.76
C ASP A 248 -6.38 28.96 13.59
N ARG A 249 -6.85 30.17 13.91
CA ARG A 249 -8.25 30.57 13.67
C ARG A 249 -8.48 30.98 12.22
N ASP A 250 -7.49 31.61 11.58
CA ASP A 250 -7.58 32.05 10.18
C ASP A 250 -7.48 30.86 9.19
N ARG A 251 -6.79 29.76 9.55
CA ARG A 251 -6.75 28.52 8.75
C ARG A 251 -8.11 27.80 8.61
N ARG A 252 -9.02 28.04 9.56
CA ARG A 252 -10.37 27.43 9.59
C ARG A 252 -11.46 28.36 9.06
N ALA A 253 -11.10 29.57 8.62
CA ALA A 253 -12.05 30.52 8.08
C ALA A 253 -12.49 30.09 6.66
N PRO A 254 -13.78 30.26 6.30
CA PRO A 254 -14.22 30.16 4.91
C PRO A 254 -13.36 31.08 4.03
N GLY A 255 -12.67 30.51 3.03
CA GLY A 255 -11.77 31.26 2.15
C GLY A 255 -10.28 31.19 2.49
N TYR A 256 -9.84 30.27 3.36
CA TYR A 256 -8.41 30.01 3.56
C TYR A 256 -7.68 29.81 2.21
N ARG A 257 -6.62 30.58 1.95
CA ARG A 257 -5.80 30.45 0.74
C ARG A 257 -4.61 29.55 1.03
N VAL A 258 -4.56 28.41 0.35
CA VAL A 258 -3.46 27.45 0.51
C VAL A 258 -2.19 28.00 -0.11
N THR A 259 -1.09 27.94 0.63
CA THR A 259 0.21 28.43 0.20
C THR A 259 1.17 27.28 -0.12
N SER A 260 2.26 27.60 -0.81
CA SER A 260 3.37 26.65 -1.02
C SER A 260 4.00 26.19 0.30
N GLY A 261 4.02 27.04 1.33
CA GLY A 261 4.51 26.72 2.67
C GLY A 261 3.65 25.69 3.38
N ASP A 262 2.33 25.75 3.22
CA ASP A 262 1.42 24.74 3.78
C ASP A 262 1.67 23.36 3.16
N ILE A 263 1.85 23.30 1.85
CA ILE A 263 2.16 22.05 1.14
C ILE A 263 3.53 21.51 1.56
N ALA A 264 4.52 22.39 1.75
CA ALA A 264 5.82 22.00 2.28
C ALA A 264 5.71 21.39 3.68
N ALA A 265 4.89 21.99 4.56
CA ALA A 265 4.62 21.44 5.89
C ALA A 265 3.96 20.06 5.84
N LEU A 266 2.97 19.84 4.96
CA LEU A 266 2.36 18.51 4.75
C LEU A 266 3.43 17.46 4.38
N ARG A 267 4.36 17.80 3.49
CA ARG A 267 5.44 16.90 3.05
C ARG A 267 6.41 16.57 4.18
N SER A 268 6.88 17.57 4.93
CA SER A 268 7.78 17.36 6.06
C SER A 268 7.14 16.51 7.16
N VAL A 269 5.84 16.69 7.42
CA VAL A 269 5.10 15.83 8.34
C VAL A 269 4.99 14.40 7.81
N GLY A 270 4.82 14.22 6.50
CA GLY A 270 4.84 12.90 5.85
C GLY A 270 6.17 12.18 6.03
N GLU A 271 7.28 12.88 5.82
CA GLU A 271 8.64 12.36 6.04
C GLU A 271 8.85 11.93 7.50
N LEU A 272 8.42 12.76 8.45
CA LEU A 272 8.47 12.43 9.88
C LEU A 272 7.70 11.15 10.21
N PHE A 273 6.45 11.04 9.76
CA PHE A 273 5.64 9.85 10.03
C PHE A 273 6.18 8.60 9.33
N ALA A 274 6.75 8.74 8.13
CA ALA A 274 7.39 7.64 7.42
C ALA A 274 8.65 7.13 8.17
N ALA A 275 9.47 8.03 8.71
CA ALA A 275 10.64 7.66 9.50
C ALA A 275 10.26 6.94 10.81
N LEU A 276 9.22 7.42 11.49
CA LEU A 276 8.68 6.77 12.69
C LEU A 276 8.11 5.37 12.37
N ASP A 277 7.39 5.22 11.26
CA ASP A 277 6.91 3.92 10.78
C ASP A 277 8.09 2.95 10.61
N GLN A 278 9.10 3.31 9.83
CA GLN A 278 10.22 2.43 9.50
C GLN A 278 10.98 1.94 10.75
N THR A 279 11.11 2.81 11.76
CA THR A 279 11.85 2.51 12.98
C THR A 279 11.01 1.72 13.99
N TYR A 280 9.76 2.12 14.23
CA TYR A 280 9.00 1.67 15.41
C TYR A 280 7.73 0.88 15.11
N GLY A 281 7.34 0.69 13.85
CA GLY A 281 6.05 0.08 13.52
C GLY A 281 4.98 1.11 13.19
N GLY A 282 4.07 0.75 12.29
CA GLY A 282 3.01 1.63 11.79
C GLY A 282 1.95 1.91 12.84
N GLY A 283 1.81 1.04 13.84
CA GLY A 283 0.92 1.26 14.98
C GLY A 283 1.36 2.39 15.91
N HIS A 284 2.60 2.89 15.81
CA HIS A 284 3.09 3.94 16.70
C HIS A 284 2.45 5.30 16.42
N ALA A 285 2.39 5.71 15.14
CA ALA A 285 2.06 7.08 14.76
C ALA A 285 0.78 7.23 13.92
N ARG A 286 0.10 6.11 13.61
CA ARG A 286 -1.08 6.08 12.72
C ARG A 286 -2.19 7.06 13.12
N GLN A 287 -2.60 7.03 14.40
CA GLN A 287 -3.72 7.87 14.85
C GLN A 287 -3.38 9.36 14.75
N ALA A 288 -2.13 9.74 15.06
CA ALA A 288 -1.68 11.12 14.92
C ALA A 288 -1.68 11.57 13.46
N LEU A 289 -1.23 10.71 12.53
CA LEU A 289 -1.27 10.97 11.10
C LEU A 289 -2.71 11.19 10.58
N VAL A 290 -3.66 10.33 10.96
CA VAL A 290 -5.07 10.47 10.53
C VAL A 290 -5.69 11.74 11.11
N ARG A 291 -5.42 12.07 12.38
CA ARG A 291 -5.89 13.34 12.97
C ARG A 291 -5.28 14.55 12.26
N TYR A 292 -4.01 14.49 11.86
CA TYR A 292 -3.38 15.55 11.09
C TYR A 292 -4.03 15.73 9.72
N LEU A 293 -4.31 14.64 9.01
CA LEU A 293 -5.08 14.66 7.75
C LEU A 293 -6.48 15.27 7.94
N GLU A 294 -7.18 14.91 9.01
CA GLU A 294 -8.50 15.48 9.36
C GLU A 294 -8.42 16.98 9.68
N HIS A 295 -7.45 17.41 10.48
CA HIS A 295 -7.41 18.77 11.03
C HIS A 295 -6.67 19.78 10.13
N GLU A 296 -5.73 19.34 9.32
CA GLU A 296 -4.94 20.20 8.42
C GLU A 296 -5.24 19.88 6.95
N GLY A 297 -5.24 18.59 6.58
CA GLY A 297 -5.45 18.16 5.20
C GLY A 297 -6.84 18.49 4.63
N GLU A 298 -7.91 18.16 5.36
CA GLU A 298 -9.29 18.43 4.92
C GLU A 298 -9.55 19.95 4.77
N PRO A 299 -9.24 20.83 5.75
CA PRO A 299 -9.44 22.26 5.57
C PRO A 299 -8.68 22.84 4.38
N MET A 300 -7.44 22.38 4.13
CA MET A 300 -6.67 22.80 2.96
C MET A 300 -7.33 22.37 1.65
N LEU A 301 -7.79 21.11 1.54
CA LEU A 301 -8.50 20.62 0.36
C LEU A 301 -9.81 21.38 0.10
N ARG A 302 -10.47 21.87 1.17
CA ARG A 302 -11.69 22.69 1.08
C ARG A 302 -11.42 24.21 0.95
N GLY A 303 -10.16 24.63 0.97
CA GLY A 303 -9.73 26.02 0.84
C GLY A 303 -9.80 26.56 -0.58
N SER A 304 -9.07 27.65 -0.82
CA SER A 304 -8.90 28.28 -2.14
C SER A 304 -7.47 28.13 -2.64
N TYR A 305 -7.32 27.78 -3.92
CA TYR A 305 -6.04 27.56 -4.58
C TYR A 305 -6.20 27.55 -6.10
N ASN A 306 -5.17 28.02 -6.79
CA ASN A 306 -5.06 27.89 -8.25
C ASN A 306 -4.71 26.45 -8.65
N GLU A 307 -4.72 26.19 -9.96
CA GLU A 307 -4.53 24.84 -10.51
C GLU A 307 -3.18 24.23 -10.10
N ALA A 308 -2.08 24.97 -10.25
CA ALA A 308 -0.74 24.48 -9.92
C ALA A 308 -0.59 24.14 -8.42
N THR A 309 -1.16 24.97 -7.55
CA THR A 309 -1.16 24.74 -6.09
C THR A 309 -2.06 23.56 -5.73
N GLY A 310 -3.23 23.45 -6.37
CA GLY A 310 -4.15 22.34 -6.20
C GLY A 310 -3.51 21.00 -6.51
N ARG A 311 -2.85 20.84 -7.68
CA ARG A 311 -2.17 19.59 -8.05
C ARG A 311 -1.14 19.17 -7.01
N ARG A 312 -0.32 20.12 -6.55
CA ARG A 312 0.70 19.88 -5.51
C ARG A 312 0.09 19.51 -4.16
N LEU A 313 -1.03 20.13 -3.79
CA LEU A 313 -1.78 19.82 -2.57
C LEU A 313 -2.37 18.40 -2.64
N PHE A 314 -3.09 18.08 -3.72
CA PHE A 314 -3.63 16.74 -3.93
C PHE A 314 -2.54 15.66 -3.89
N GLY A 315 -1.36 15.91 -4.48
CA GLY A 315 -0.23 14.99 -4.40
C GLY A 315 0.31 14.80 -2.97
N ALA A 316 0.45 15.88 -2.20
CA ALA A 316 0.90 15.80 -0.81
C ALA A 316 -0.12 15.06 0.09
N VAL A 317 -1.41 15.31 -0.10
CA VAL A 317 -2.47 14.62 0.65
C VAL A 317 -2.62 13.18 0.20
N ALA A 318 -2.42 12.86 -1.09
CA ALA A 318 -2.35 11.49 -1.58
C ALA A 318 -1.26 10.70 -0.86
N ASP A 319 -0.08 11.31 -0.64
CA ASP A 319 1.01 10.64 0.08
C ASP A 319 0.72 10.36 1.54
N LEU A 320 0.21 11.35 2.26
CA LEU A 320 -0.22 11.15 3.64
C LEU A 320 -1.35 10.12 3.75
N THR A 321 -2.29 10.12 2.79
CA THR A 321 -3.40 9.15 2.76
C THR A 321 -2.90 7.73 2.49
N ARG A 322 -1.96 7.56 1.55
CA ARG A 322 -1.31 6.27 1.32
C ARG A 322 -0.52 5.82 2.55
N LEU A 323 0.17 6.73 3.24
CA LEU A 323 0.89 6.42 4.48
C LEU A 323 -0.08 6.00 5.61
N ALA A 324 -1.26 6.61 5.70
CA ALA A 324 -2.33 6.17 6.59
C ALA A 324 -2.80 4.75 6.22
N GLY A 325 -2.89 4.44 4.93
CA GLY A 325 -3.14 3.08 4.45
C GLY A 325 -2.03 2.09 4.85
N TRP A 326 -0.77 2.47 4.67
CA TRP A 326 0.40 1.64 4.97
C TRP A 326 0.51 1.31 6.47
N THR A 327 0.34 2.31 7.31
CA THR A 327 0.34 2.14 8.78
C THR A 327 -0.88 1.34 9.26
N SER A 328 -2.04 1.46 8.59
CA SER A 328 -3.21 0.60 8.82
C SER A 328 -2.96 -0.85 8.42
N PHE A 329 -2.25 -1.05 7.31
CA PHE A 329 -1.82 -2.38 6.85
C PHE A 329 -0.85 -3.01 7.86
N ASP A 330 0.05 -2.23 8.44
CA ASP A 330 1.03 -2.71 9.43
C ASP A 330 0.39 -3.20 10.74
N ILE A 331 -0.77 -2.66 11.10
CA ILE A 331 -1.58 -3.13 12.24
C ILE A 331 -2.63 -4.19 11.85
N ALA A 332 -2.53 -4.77 10.66
CA ALA A 332 -3.46 -5.75 10.08
C ALA A 332 -4.91 -5.26 9.91
N ALA A 333 -5.14 -3.94 9.86
CA ALA A 333 -6.44 -3.37 9.50
C ALA A 333 -6.61 -3.33 7.97
N HIS A 334 -6.59 -4.50 7.34
CA HIS A 334 -6.45 -4.64 5.88
C HIS A 334 -7.58 -3.95 5.09
N GLY A 335 -8.83 -4.09 5.51
CA GLY A 335 -9.95 -3.44 4.84
C GLY A 335 -9.91 -1.91 4.93
N LEU A 336 -9.43 -1.36 6.06
CA LEU A 336 -9.23 0.08 6.21
C LEU A 336 -8.07 0.57 5.33
N ALA A 337 -6.95 -0.15 5.36
CA ALA A 337 -5.80 0.13 4.52
C ALA A 337 -6.17 0.16 3.03
N GLN A 338 -6.97 -0.80 2.59
CA GLN A 338 -7.47 -0.87 1.23
C GLN A 338 -8.24 0.40 0.83
N ARG A 339 -9.15 0.88 1.69
CA ARG A 339 -9.90 2.12 1.46
C ARG A 339 -8.97 3.33 1.34
N TYR A 340 -7.99 3.44 2.24
CA TYR A 340 -7.00 4.51 2.15
C TYR A 340 -6.18 4.45 0.86
N PHE A 341 -5.78 3.27 0.40
CA PHE A 341 -5.05 3.15 -0.86
C PHE A 341 -5.92 3.54 -2.07
N VAL A 342 -7.19 3.12 -2.11
CA VAL A 342 -8.12 3.52 -3.18
C VAL A 342 -8.29 5.04 -3.21
N GLN A 343 -8.48 5.68 -2.05
CA GLN A 343 -8.61 7.14 -1.99
C GLN A 343 -7.30 7.86 -2.33
N ALA A 344 -6.15 7.34 -1.89
CA ALA A 344 -4.85 7.88 -2.29
C ALA A 344 -4.62 7.79 -3.81
N LEU A 345 -5.04 6.70 -4.45
CA LEU A 345 -4.95 6.53 -5.90
C LEU A 345 -5.82 7.56 -6.63
N ARG A 346 -7.03 7.82 -6.14
CA ARG A 346 -7.92 8.83 -6.71
C ARG A 346 -7.40 10.25 -6.52
N LEU A 347 -6.80 10.56 -5.37
CA LEU A 347 -6.15 11.85 -5.10
C LEU A 347 -4.91 12.03 -5.98
N ALA A 348 -4.14 10.97 -6.24
CA ALA A 348 -3.01 11.00 -7.18
C ALA A 348 -3.47 11.28 -8.62
N GLN A 349 -4.63 10.75 -9.04
CA GLN A 349 -5.24 11.11 -10.32
C GLN A 349 -5.65 12.58 -10.38
N ALA A 350 -6.23 13.12 -9.29
CA ALA A 350 -6.54 14.54 -9.20
C ALA A 350 -5.26 15.40 -9.25
N ALA A 351 -4.16 14.94 -8.65
CA ALA A 351 -2.86 15.57 -8.76
C ALA A 351 -2.24 15.49 -10.18
N GLY A 352 -2.77 14.64 -11.07
CA GLY A 352 -2.18 14.36 -12.37
C GLY A 352 -0.86 13.61 -12.31
N ASP A 353 -0.54 13.00 -11.16
CA ASP A 353 0.74 12.34 -10.92
C ASP A 353 0.63 10.82 -11.14
N ARG A 354 0.90 10.40 -12.38
CA ARG A 354 0.87 8.99 -12.78
C ARG A 354 1.94 8.17 -12.08
N THR A 355 3.12 8.74 -11.91
CA THR A 355 4.25 8.11 -11.25
C THR A 355 3.91 7.83 -9.79
N TYR A 356 3.33 8.79 -9.07
CA TYR A 356 2.84 8.56 -7.71
C TYR A 356 1.67 7.57 -7.64
N GLY A 357 0.74 7.60 -8.60
CA GLY A 357 -0.33 6.60 -8.68
C GLY A 357 0.21 5.16 -8.78
N SER A 358 1.31 4.96 -9.52
CA SER A 358 2.01 3.66 -9.58
C SER A 358 2.56 3.21 -8.22
N TYR A 359 3.03 4.14 -7.39
CA TYR A 359 3.48 3.83 -6.03
C TYR A 359 2.33 3.39 -5.12
N VAL A 360 1.16 4.01 -5.25
CA VAL A 360 -0.04 3.54 -4.55
C VAL A 360 -0.39 2.11 -4.98
N LEU A 361 -0.36 1.80 -6.28
CA LEU A 361 -0.58 0.44 -6.79
C LEU A 361 0.47 -0.56 -6.30
N VAL A 362 1.73 -0.16 -6.17
CA VAL A 362 2.78 -0.97 -5.53
C VAL A 362 2.41 -1.30 -4.08
N THR A 363 1.92 -0.33 -3.30
CA THR A 363 1.49 -0.60 -1.92
C THR A 363 0.28 -1.53 -1.84
N MET A 364 -0.69 -1.39 -2.75
CA MET A 364 -1.82 -2.30 -2.89
C MET A 364 -1.36 -3.72 -3.26
N SER A 365 -0.39 -3.85 -4.16
CA SER A 365 0.16 -5.15 -4.58
C SER A 365 0.89 -5.84 -3.43
N ARG A 366 1.71 -5.10 -2.64
CA ARG A 366 2.34 -5.64 -1.43
C ARG A 366 1.31 -6.14 -0.41
N GLN A 367 0.19 -5.42 -0.24
CA GLN A 367 -0.91 -5.88 0.61
C GLN A 367 -1.54 -7.18 0.08
N ALA A 368 -1.78 -7.26 -1.24
CA ALA A 368 -2.33 -8.45 -1.88
C ALA A 368 -1.40 -9.67 -1.74
N VAL A 369 -0.10 -9.51 -1.97
CA VAL A 369 0.93 -10.55 -1.73
C VAL A 369 0.88 -11.05 -0.30
N TYR A 370 0.87 -10.14 0.68
CA TYR A 370 0.83 -10.50 2.10
C TYR A 370 -0.42 -11.31 2.48
N LEU A 371 -1.54 -11.07 1.81
CA LEU A 371 -2.81 -11.75 2.03
C LEU A 371 -3.00 -13.01 1.16
N GLY A 372 -2.02 -13.38 0.34
CA GLY A 372 -2.09 -14.55 -0.54
C GLY A 372 -2.86 -14.31 -1.86
N HIS A 373 -3.23 -13.07 -2.18
CA HIS A 373 -3.94 -12.70 -3.40
C HIS A 373 -2.97 -12.42 -4.55
N GLY A 374 -2.25 -13.46 -4.98
CA GLY A 374 -1.17 -13.35 -5.97
C GLY A 374 -1.62 -12.87 -7.34
N ARG A 375 -2.83 -13.26 -7.80
CA ARG A 375 -3.36 -12.83 -9.11
C ARG A 375 -3.62 -11.32 -9.14
N GLU A 376 -4.26 -10.80 -8.11
CA GLU A 376 -4.53 -9.38 -7.93
C GLU A 376 -3.22 -8.60 -7.77
N ALA A 377 -2.24 -9.15 -7.05
CA ALA A 377 -0.91 -8.54 -6.91
C ALA A 377 -0.21 -8.35 -8.26
N VAL A 378 -0.19 -9.38 -9.11
CA VAL A 378 0.36 -9.32 -10.48
C VAL A 378 -0.40 -8.31 -11.32
N GLN A 379 -1.73 -8.31 -11.26
CA GLN A 379 -2.55 -7.35 -12.00
C GLN A 379 -2.22 -5.91 -11.61
N LEU A 380 -2.16 -5.60 -10.31
CA LEU A 380 -1.81 -4.27 -9.81
C LEU A 380 -0.42 -3.83 -10.28
N ALA A 381 0.56 -4.73 -10.23
CA ALA A 381 1.91 -4.44 -10.71
C ALA A 381 1.94 -4.14 -12.22
N ARG A 382 1.18 -4.86 -13.03
CA ARG A 382 1.08 -4.63 -14.47
C ARG A 382 0.34 -3.34 -14.80
N VAL A 383 -0.75 -3.03 -14.07
CA VAL A 383 -1.45 -1.75 -14.20
C VAL A 383 -0.53 -0.59 -13.85
N ALA A 384 0.29 -0.73 -12.81
CA ALA A 384 1.29 0.26 -12.44
C ALA A 384 2.32 0.49 -13.56
N GLN A 385 2.87 -0.60 -14.14
CA GLN A 385 3.79 -0.52 -15.30
C GLN A 385 3.15 0.19 -16.50
N GLN A 386 1.91 -0.17 -16.84
CA GLN A 386 1.18 0.46 -17.95
C GLN A 386 0.89 1.94 -17.68
N GLY A 387 0.55 2.29 -16.45
CA GLY A 387 0.19 3.66 -16.06
C GLY A 387 1.35 4.65 -16.05
N VAL A 388 2.58 4.19 -15.75
CA VAL A 388 3.79 5.04 -15.88
C VAL A 388 4.28 5.07 -17.33
N GLY A 389 4.10 3.99 -18.08
CA GLY A 389 4.57 3.88 -19.46
C GLY A 389 6.10 3.76 -19.57
N GLY A 390 6.62 3.86 -20.79
CA GLY A 390 8.03 3.61 -21.10
C GLY A 390 9.03 4.65 -20.57
N GLY A 391 8.55 5.79 -20.05
CA GLY A 391 9.39 6.87 -19.51
C GLY A 391 9.76 6.72 -18.03
N ALA A 392 9.38 5.61 -17.38
CA ALA A 392 9.71 5.36 -15.98
C ALA A 392 11.24 5.32 -15.77
N PRO A 393 11.79 6.01 -14.74
CA PRO A 393 13.20 5.88 -14.37
C PRO A 393 13.59 4.41 -14.10
N PRO A 394 14.83 3.98 -14.37
CA PRO A 394 15.23 2.57 -14.24
C PRO A 394 14.98 1.97 -12.84
N VAL A 395 15.22 2.75 -11.78
CA VAL A 395 14.92 2.34 -10.38
C VAL A 395 13.43 2.02 -10.20
N LEU A 396 12.55 2.81 -10.80
CA LEU A 396 11.10 2.57 -10.73
C LEU A 396 10.72 1.33 -11.55
N GLN A 397 11.29 1.15 -12.75
CA GLN A 397 11.06 -0.07 -13.54
C GLN A 397 11.48 -1.32 -12.76
N SER A 398 12.64 -1.25 -12.07
CA SER A 398 13.13 -2.32 -11.22
C SER A 398 12.14 -2.67 -10.11
N LEU A 399 11.68 -1.67 -9.36
CA LEU A 399 10.67 -1.85 -8.31
C LEU A 399 9.39 -2.50 -8.88
N LEU A 400 8.87 -2.01 -10.00
CA LEU A 400 7.63 -2.54 -10.57
C LEU A 400 7.76 -4.00 -11.00
N HIS A 401 8.89 -4.39 -11.57
CA HIS A 401 9.17 -5.79 -11.93
C HIS A 401 9.39 -6.68 -10.69
N ALA A 402 10.04 -6.18 -9.65
CA ALA A 402 10.22 -6.91 -8.40
C ALA A 402 8.87 -7.20 -7.73
N ILE A 403 7.95 -6.22 -7.72
CA ILE A 403 6.60 -6.40 -7.17
C ILE A 403 5.75 -7.36 -8.03
N GLU A 404 5.89 -7.34 -9.35
CA GLU A 404 5.27 -8.37 -10.22
C GLU A 404 5.81 -9.78 -9.88
N ALA A 405 7.12 -9.91 -9.67
CA ALA A 405 7.74 -11.18 -9.27
C ALA A 405 7.18 -11.72 -7.96
N ARG A 406 6.98 -10.86 -6.95
CA ARG A 406 6.36 -11.26 -5.67
C ARG A 406 4.99 -11.88 -5.83
N GLY A 407 4.16 -11.33 -6.73
CA GLY A 407 2.86 -11.91 -7.07
C GLY A 407 2.98 -13.31 -7.67
N HIS A 408 3.90 -13.50 -8.63
CA HIS A 408 4.19 -14.82 -9.21
C HIS A 408 4.77 -15.82 -8.20
N GLY A 409 5.62 -15.36 -7.28
CA GLY A 409 6.21 -16.17 -6.21
C GLY A 409 5.13 -16.81 -5.33
N VAL A 410 4.15 -16.02 -4.87
CA VAL A 410 3.01 -16.51 -4.09
C VAL A 410 2.13 -17.50 -4.87
N LEU A 411 2.03 -17.35 -6.20
CA LEU A 411 1.30 -18.28 -7.07
C LEU A 411 2.06 -19.58 -7.37
N GLY A 412 3.34 -19.69 -6.99
CA GLY A 412 4.18 -20.84 -7.35
C GLY A 412 4.65 -20.82 -8.82
N GLU A 413 4.50 -19.71 -9.53
CA GLU A 413 4.77 -19.59 -10.96
C GLU A 413 6.27 -19.34 -11.22
N VAL A 414 7.09 -20.38 -11.04
CA VAL A 414 8.56 -20.31 -11.09
C VAL A 414 9.08 -19.53 -12.32
N ARG A 415 8.64 -19.89 -13.53
CA ARG A 415 9.14 -19.26 -14.78
C ARG A 415 8.82 -17.76 -14.84
N ALA A 416 7.59 -17.39 -14.49
CA ALA A 416 7.15 -15.99 -14.54
C ALA A 416 7.83 -15.16 -13.45
N CYS A 417 7.99 -15.74 -12.25
CA CYS A 417 8.74 -15.12 -11.16
C CYS A 417 10.19 -14.84 -11.56
N THR A 418 10.92 -15.85 -12.05
CA THR A 418 12.32 -15.70 -12.47
C THR A 418 12.46 -14.68 -13.60
N ALA A 419 11.56 -14.66 -14.58
CA ALA A 419 11.59 -13.68 -15.67
C ALA A 419 11.40 -12.24 -15.17
N SER A 420 10.49 -12.03 -14.20
CA SER A 420 10.26 -10.73 -13.59
C SER A 420 11.43 -10.28 -12.71
N LEU A 421 12.03 -11.18 -11.92
CA LEU A 421 13.25 -10.89 -11.15
C LEU A 421 14.42 -10.47 -12.05
N ALA A 422 14.66 -11.20 -13.15
CA ALA A 422 15.71 -10.85 -14.11
C ALA A 422 15.46 -9.49 -14.80
N ARG A 423 14.20 -9.11 -15.03
CA ARG A 423 13.86 -7.76 -15.52
C ARG A 423 14.13 -6.69 -14.46
N ALA A 424 13.82 -6.98 -13.19
CA ALA A 424 14.06 -6.07 -12.09
C ALA A 424 15.55 -5.78 -11.90
N GLU A 425 16.38 -6.83 -11.89
CA GLU A 425 17.83 -6.72 -11.76
C GLU A 425 18.44 -5.89 -12.89
N ARG A 426 18.15 -6.25 -14.16
CA ARG A 426 18.63 -5.48 -15.32
C ARG A 426 18.23 -4.02 -15.29
N ALA A 427 17.00 -3.71 -14.87
CA ALA A 427 16.55 -2.32 -14.76
C ALA A 427 17.36 -1.55 -13.70
N LEU A 428 17.66 -2.17 -12.56
CA LEU A 428 18.46 -1.52 -11.52
C LEU A 428 19.92 -1.30 -11.96
N GLU A 429 20.51 -2.26 -12.68
CA GLU A 429 21.87 -2.15 -13.24
C GLU A 429 22.01 -0.96 -14.21
N THR A 430 20.94 -0.56 -14.88
CA THR A 430 20.94 0.59 -15.79
C THR A 430 20.73 1.94 -15.12
N ALA A 431 20.39 1.97 -13.82
CA ALA A 431 20.20 3.21 -13.06
C ALA A 431 21.52 3.96 -12.88
N ARG A 432 21.49 5.29 -13.02
CA ARG A 432 22.69 6.14 -12.95
C ARG A 432 22.60 7.17 -11.80
N PRO A 433 23.74 7.51 -11.17
CA PRO A 433 23.80 8.68 -10.30
C PRO A 433 23.37 9.94 -11.06
N GLY A 434 22.35 10.65 -10.57
CA GLY A 434 21.80 11.86 -11.19
C GLY A 434 20.51 11.65 -11.97
N ASP A 435 20.02 10.41 -12.14
CA ASP A 435 18.69 10.17 -12.69
C ASP A 435 17.63 10.90 -11.86
N GLU A 436 16.64 11.51 -12.53
CA GLU A 436 15.52 12.15 -11.85
C GLU A 436 14.59 11.07 -11.29
N VAL A 437 14.78 10.75 -10.00
CA VAL A 437 14.03 9.69 -9.31
C VAL A 437 13.10 10.30 -8.26
N PRO A 438 11.79 9.97 -8.28
CA PRO A 438 10.84 10.34 -7.24
C PRO A 438 11.39 9.98 -5.86
N TYR A 439 11.22 10.86 -4.85
CA TYR A 439 11.83 10.69 -3.53
C TYR A 439 11.53 9.31 -2.89
N TRP A 440 10.31 8.80 -3.05
CA TRP A 440 9.90 7.49 -2.53
C TRP A 440 10.56 6.32 -3.28
N ALA A 441 10.89 6.48 -4.56
CA ALA A 441 11.55 5.45 -5.36
C ALA A 441 13.05 5.37 -5.03
N ARG A 442 13.67 6.44 -4.52
CA ARG A 442 15.07 6.44 -4.07
C ARG A 442 15.33 5.48 -2.90
N LEU A 443 14.29 5.10 -2.17
CA LEU A 443 14.38 4.10 -1.10
C LEU A 443 14.53 2.67 -1.65
N PHE A 444 14.33 2.46 -2.95
CA PHE A 444 14.53 1.19 -3.60
C PHE A 444 15.95 1.10 -4.17
N ASP A 445 16.75 0.25 -3.54
CA ASP A 445 18.17 0.04 -3.83
C ASP A 445 18.49 -1.46 -3.92
N GLU A 446 19.78 -1.80 -3.98
CA GLU A 446 20.23 -3.20 -4.01
C GLU A 446 19.76 -3.98 -2.77
N ALA A 447 19.68 -3.34 -1.59
CA ALA A 447 19.26 -3.99 -0.36
C ALA A 447 17.78 -4.42 -0.44
N GLN A 448 16.92 -3.53 -0.96
CA GLN A 448 15.51 -3.83 -1.19
C GLN A 448 15.30 -4.84 -2.31
N LEU A 449 16.07 -4.74 -3.41
CA LEU A 449 15.98 -5.72 -4.49
C LEU A 449 16.32 -7.12 -3.97
N ALA A 450 17.40 -7.25 -3.18
CA ALA A 450 17.76 -8.51 -2.54
C ALA A 450 16.67 -9.01 -1.57
N ASP A 451 15.99 -8.13 -0.84
CA ASP A 451 14.83 -8.52 0.00
C ASP A 451 13.69 -9.13 -0.85
N GLU A 452 13.34 -8.49 -1.97
CA GLU A 452 12.29 -8.99 -2.86
C GLU A 452 12.65 -10.35 -3.49
N PHE A 453 13.92 -10.56 -3.87
CA PHE A 453 14.44 -11.85 -4.33
C PHE A 453 14.34 -12.92 -3.24
N GLY A 454 14.80 -12.62 -2.03
CA GLY A 454 14.76 -13.53 -0.89
C GLY A 454 13.35 -14.02 -0.60
N HIS A 455 12.38 -13.10 -0.60
CA HIS A 455 10.97 -13.44 -0.45
C HIS A 455 10.43 -14.32 -1.59
N CYS A 456 10.71 -13.97 -2.86
CA CYS A 456 10.28 -14.77 -4.01
C CYS A 456 10.80 -16.21 -3.92
N HIS A 457 12.11 -16.37 -3.66
CA HIS A 457 12.72 -17.69 -3.57
C HIS A 457 12.20 -18.49 -2.36
N ARG A 458 11.92 -17.84 -1.23
CA ARG A 458 11.28 -18.50 -0.07
C ARG A 458 9.90 -19.03 -0.44
N ASP A 459 9.08 -18.23 -1.11
CA ASP A 459 7.72 -18.60 -1.49
C ASP A 459 7.71 -19.74 -2.52
N LEU A 460 8.71 -19.77 -3.42
CA LEU A 460 8.98 -20.87 -4.36
C LEU A 460 9.74 -22.06 -3.75
N GLN A 461 10.02 -22.05 -2.44
CA GLN A 461 10.78 -23.08 -1.72
C GLN A 461 12.20 -23.34 -2.27
N GLN A 462 12.80 -22.32 -2.90
CA GLN A 462 14.17 -22.33 -3.40
C GLN A 462 15.13 -21.84 -2.31
N TYR A 463 15.23 -22.60 -1.22
CA TYR A 463 15.80 -22.14 0.04
C TYR A 463 17.27 -21.70 -0.04
N ARG A 464 18.10 -22.33 -0.87
CA ARG A 464 19.50 -21.90 -1.05
C ARG A 464 19.60 -20.48 -1.61
N ALA A 465 18.83 -20.16 -2.65
CA ALA A 465 18.78 -18.82 -3.23
C ALA A 465 18.15 -17.83 -2.25
N ALA A 466 17.08 -18.24 -1.55
CA ALA A 466 16.44 -17.41 -0.53
C ALA A 466 17.41 -16.98 0.58
N ALA A 467 18.25 -17.91 1.07
CA ALA A 467 19.25 -17.62 2.09
C ALA A 467 20.30 -16.61 1.60
N GLN A 468 20.85 -16.81 0.39
CA GLN A 468 21.85 -15.91 -0.21
C GLN A 468 21.32 -14.47 -0.33
N HIS A 469 20.12 -14.30 -0.86
CA HIS A 469 19.53 -12.98 -1.04
C HIS A 469 19.11 -12.33 0.29
N ALA A 470 18.59 -13.11 1.24
CA ALA A 470 18.24 -12.58 2.56
C ALA A 470 19.49 -12.14 3.35
N GLU A 471 20.60 -12.86 3.27
CA GLU A 471 21.89 -12.46 3.84
C GLU A 471 22.43 -11.19 3.20
N ARG A 472 22.41 -11.11 1.86
CA ARG A 472 22.83 -9.91 1.14
C ARG A 472 22.02 -8.69 1.57
N SER A 473 20.69 -8.81 1.65
CA SER A 473 19.81 -7.74 2.10
C SER A 473 20.13 -7.32 3.55
N LEU A 474 20.34 -8.26 4.46
CA LEU A 474 20.72 -7.97 5.86
C LEU A 474 22.09 -7.29 5.99
N GLN A 475 23.04 -7.59 5.11
CA GLN A 475 24.35 -6.93 5.09
C GLN A 475 24.26 -5.49 4.60
N LEU A 476 23.39 -5.22 3.62
CA LEU A 476 23.27 -3.91 2.98
C LEU A 476 22.36 -2.93 3.75
N HIS A 477 21.29 -3.42 4.40
CA HIS A 477 20.35 -2.54 5.10
C HIS A 477 20.99 -1.86 6.32
N GLY A 478 20.92 -0.53 6.39
CA GLY A 478 21.26 0.22 7.60
C GLY A 478 20.30 -0.05 8.77
N ALA A 479 20.73 0.30 9.99
CA ALA A 479 19.95 0.08 11.22
C ALA A 479 18.56 0.78 11.23
N GLY A 480 18.40 1.87 10.47
CA GLY A 480 17.13 2.60 10.35
C GLY A 480 15.99 1.84 9.66
N PHE A 481 16.27 0.71 9.01
CA PHE A 481 15.28 -0.16 8.35
C PHE A 481 14.88 -1.35 9.24
N ALA A 482 14.59 -1.09 10.51
CA ALA A 482 14.39 -2.13 11.53
C ALA A 482 13.34 -3.17 11.12
N ARG A 483 12.20 -2.74 10.57
CA ARG A 483 11.13 -3.66 10.13
C ARG A 483 11.54 -4.50 8.91
N SER A 484 12.14 -3.89 7.88
CA SER A 484 12.61 -4.64 6.71
C SER A 484 13.66 -5.67 7.11
N ARG A 485 14.63 -5.30 7.94
CA ARG A 485 15.64 -6.23 8.47
C ARG A 485 15.03 -7.39 9.24
N LEU A 486 13.96 -7.16 10.01
CA LEU A 486 13.22 -8.23 10.66
C LEU A 486 12.60 -9.19 9.65
N PHE A 487 11.92 -8.68 8.62
CA PHE A 487 11.34 -9.52 7.57
C PHE A 487 12.42 -10.34 6.85
N CYS A 488 13.55 -9.73 6.46
CA CYS A 488 14.68 -10.43 5.85
C CYS A 488 15.21 -11.55 6.77
N ARG A 489 15.31 -11.29 8.08
CA ARG A 489 15.78 -12.30 9.04
C ARG A 489 14.83 -13.48 9.17
N VAL A 490 13.52 -13.25 9.16
CA VAL A 490 12.53 -14.35 9.16
C VAL A 490 12.57 -15.13 7.84
N VAL A 491 12.79 -14.46 6.71
CA VAL A 491 13.02 -15.13 5.41
C VAL A 491 14.26 -16.02 5.50
N LEU A 492 15.37 -15.51 6.04
CA LEU A 492 16.59 -16.29 6.24
C LEU A 492 16.36 -17.48 7.18
N ALA A 493 15.71 -17.27 8.33
CA ALA A 493 15.35 -18.34 9.26
C ALA A 493 14.52 -19.44 8.57
N SER A 494 13.53 -19.04 7.77
CA SER A 494 12.69 -19.97 7.00
C SER A 494 13.49 -20.75 5.95
N ALA A 495 14.45 -20.09 5.30
CA ALA A 495 15.35 -20.73 4.33
C ALA A 495 16.29 -21.74 5.01
N ARG A 496 16.90 -21.37 6.15
CA ARG A 496 17.74 -22.25 6.97
C ARG A 496 16.96 -23.48 7.45
N LEU A 497 15.71 -23.28 7.89
CA LEU A 497 14.82 -24.38 8.25
C LEU A 497 14.56 -25.32 7.07
N GLY A 498 14.26 -24.78 5.89
CA GLY A 498 14.04 -25.55 4.66
C GLY A 498 15.28 -26.30 4.15
N LEU A 499 16.48 -25.87 4.55
CA LEU A 499 17.75 -26.56 4.29
C LEU A 499 18.09 -27.63 5.35
N GLY A 500 17.28 -27.77 6.41
CA GLY A 500 17.53 -28.69 7.52
C GLY A 500 18.45 -28.13 8.61
N GLU A 501 18.83 -26.85 8.53
CA GLU A 501 19.74 -26.17 9.46
C GLU A 501 18.96 -25.61 10.67
N LEU A 502 18.36 -26.52 11.43
CA LEU A 502 17.36 -26.21 12.47
C LEU A 502 17.88 -25.26 13.56
N GLU A 503 19.10 -25.46 14.03
CA GLU A 503 19.68 -24.63 15.10
C GLU A 503 19.84 -23.17 14.67
N GLN A 504 20.39 -22.96 13.48
CA GLN A 504 20.59 -21.63 12.91
C GLN A 504 19.26 -20.95 12.60
N ALA A 505 18.27 -21.72 12.11
CA ALA A 505 16.91 -21.23 11.90
C ALA A 505 16.27 -20.72 13.21
N CYS A 506 16.36 -21.50 14.29
CA CYS A 506 15.84 -21.12 15.61
C CYS A 506 16.55 -19.89 16.20
N GLN A 507 17.86 -19.76 16.03
CA GLN A 507 18.61 -18.60 16.50
C GLN A 507 18.14 -17.31 15.81
N LEU A 508 18.08 -17.32 14.47
CA LEU A 508 17.63 -16.19 13.67
C LEU A 508 16.17 -15.83 13.98
N ALA A 509 15.30 -16.82 14.13
CA ALA A 509 13.90 -16.59 14.47
C ALA A 509 13.75 -15.98 15.88
N ALA A 510 14.57 -16.39 16.85
CA ALA A 510 14.53 -15.82 18.20
C ALA A 510 14.99 -14.35 18.22
N GLU A 511 16.02 -14.00 17.44
CA GLU A 511 16.41 -12.59 17.24
C GLU A 511 15.28 -11.78 16.58
N ALA A 512 14.61 -12.34 15.57
CA ALA A 512 13.48 -11.68 14.93
C ALA A 512 12.29 -11.51 15.90
N ALA A 513 12.03 -12.49 16.77
CA ALA A 513 10.99 -12.41 17.80
C ALA A 513 11.29 -11.31 18.84
N GLN A 514 12.54 -11.21 19.30
CA GLN A 514 12.97 -10.11 20.17
C GLN A 514 12.71 -8.75 19.52
N GLN A 515 13.15 -8.57 18.26
CA GLN A 515 12.93 -7.32 17.53
C GLN A 515 11.43 -7.04 17.30
N ALA A 516 10.62 -8.08 17.06
CA ALA A 516 9.18 -7.93 16.91
C ALA A 516 8.53 -7.40 18.20
N SER A 517 9.00 -7.83 19.38
CA SER A 517 8.47 -7.41 20.67
C SER A 517 8.71 -5.91 20.97
N GLU A 518 9.75 -5.33 20.36
CA GLU A 518 10.13 -3.93 20.53
C GLU A 518 9.39 -2.97 19.56
N MET A 519 8.59 -3.51 18.63
CA MET A 519 7.88 -2.70 17.61
C MET A 519 6.37 -2.81 17.67
N ARG A 520 5.69 -1.73 17.28
CA ARG A 520 4.23 -1.68 17.11
C ARG A 520 3.81 -2.10 15.70
N SER A 521 4.20 -3.31 15.30
CA SER A 521 3.85 -3.90 14.00
C SER A 521 3.23 -5.29 14.20
N VAL A 522 2.00 -5.45 13.73
CA VAL A 522 1.32 -6.77 13.75
C VAL A 522 1.91 -7.66 12.67
N ARG A 523 2.29 -7.07 11.54
CA ARG A 523 2.92 -7.82 10.44
C ARG A 523 4.22 -8.48 10.88
N ALA A 524 5.05 -7.80 11.68
CA ALA A 524 6.27 -8.38 12.24
C ALA A 524 5.98 -9.61 13.11
N VAL A 525 4.99 -9.51 14.01
CA VAL A 525 4.55 -10.62 14.84
C VAL A 525 4.01 -11.79 13.99
N GLU A 526 3.21 -11.50 12.96
CA GLU A 526 2.66 -12.53 12.08
C GLU A 526 3.74 -13.23 11.22
N TYR A 527 4.82 -12.53 10.85
CA TYR A 527 5.98 -13.15 10.21
C TYR A 527 6.65 -14.17 11.13
N VAL A 528 6.84 -13.82 12.40
CA VAL A 528 7.38 -14.74 13.41
C VAL A 528 6.44 -15.93 13.61
N ARG A 529 5.13 -15.69 13.73
CA ARG A 529 4.12 -16.77 13.83
C ARG A 529 4.08 -17.68 12.61
N ASP A 530 4.34 -17.17 11.41
CA ASP A 530 4.45 -18.01 10.21
C ASP A 530 5.62 -18.98 10.30
N PHE A 531 6.76 -18.50 10.80
CA PHE A 531 7.91 -19.35 11.08
C PHE A 531 7.57 -20.40 12.15
N GLU A 532 6.90 -20.02 13.25
CA GLU A 532 6.48 -20.96 14.31
C GLU A 532 5.62 -22.11 13.77
N ARG A 533 4.68 -21.81 12.86
CA ARG A 533 3.87 -22.83 12.19
C ARG A 533 4.72 -23.81 11.38
N ARG A 534 5.76 -23.32 10.71
CA ARG A 534 6.71 -24.15 9.95
C ARG A 534 7.65 -24.96 10.86
N LEU A 535 7.89 -24.47 12.08
CA LEU A 535 8.71 -25.15 13.09
C LEU A 535 7.96 -26.28 13.82
N GLU A 536 6.62 -26.31 13.78
CA GLU A 536 5.80 -27.30 14.51
C GLU A 536 6.21 -28.77 14.27
N PRO A 537 6.59 -29.22 13.06
CA PRO A 537 7.10 -30.58 12.85
C PRO A 537 8.35 -30.93 13.65
N TYR A 538 9.10 -29.93 14.12
CA TYR A 538 10.36 -30.07 14.87
C TYR A 538 10.20 -29.74 16.37
N ARG A 539 8.97 -29.65 16.89
CA ARG A 539 8.68 -29.21 18.27
C ARG A 539 9.47 -29.95 19.37
N ASP A 540 9.81 -31.21 19.13
CA ASP A 540 10.50 -32.08 20.07
C ASP A 540 12.04 -32.02 19.94
N ALA A 541 12.56 -31.24 18.99
CA ALA A 541 13.99 -31.00 18.84
C ALA A 541 14.49 -29.96 19.87
N ALA A 542 15.70 -30.16 20.39
CA ALA A 542 16.28 -29.25 21.39
C ALA A 542 16.34 -27.78 20.93
N PRO A 543 16.74 -27.46 19.68
CA PRO A 543 16.73 -26.06 19.22
C PRO A 543 15.33 -25.45 19.17
N ALA A 544 14.29 -26.23 18.85
CA ALA A 544 12.91 -25.75 18.80
C ALA A 544 12.35 -25.48 20.20
N ARG A 545 12.69 -26.31 21.20
CA ARG A 545 12.36 -26.04 22.61
C ARG A 545 13.04 -24.77 23.11
N GLY A 546 14.34 -24.63 22.88
CA GLY A 546 15.09 -23.43 23.27
C GLY A 546 14.56 -22.15 22.62
N TYR A 547 14.14 -22.22 21.35
CA TYR A 547 13.42 -21.13 20.70
C TYR A 547 12.11 -20.78 21.43
N ARG A 548 11.26 -21.77 21.73
CA ARG A 548 9.97 -21.54 22.41
C ARG A 548 10.15 -20.95 23.81
N GLU A 549 11.14 -21.42 24.57
CA GLU A 549 11.49 -20.87 25.88
C GLU A 549 11.88 -19.39 25.77
N ARG A 550 12.73 -19.04 24.79
CA ARG A 550 13.12 -17.66 24.54
C ARG A 550 11.94 -16.78 24.13
N VAL A 551 11.07 -17.25 23.25
CA VAL A 551 9.89 -16.48 22.82
C VAL A 551 8.89 -16.31 23.97
N ALA A 552 8.66 -17.35 24.77
CA ALA A 552 7.78 -17.27 25.94
C ALA A 552 8.28 -16.28 27.00
N ALA A 553 9.59 -16.03 27.06
CA ALA A 553 10.17 -15.04 27.96
C ALA A 553 9.92 -13.58 27.51
N LEU A 554 9.43 -13.35 26.29
CA LEU A 554 9.15 -12.00 25.76
C LEU A 554 7.77 -11.45 26.18
N GLY A 555 6.94 -12.26 26.83
CA GLY A 555 5.53 -11.95 27.14
C GLY A 555 4.59 -12.38 26.03
#